data_AF-A0A1J0TZC4-F1
#
_entry.id   AF-A0A1J0TZC4-F1
#
_cell.length_a   1.000
_cell.length_b   1.000
_cell.length_c   1.000
_cell.angle_alpha   90.00
_cell.angle_beta   90.00
_cell.angle_gamma   90.00
#
_symmetry.space_group_name_H-M   'P 1'
#
loop_
_entity.id
_entity.type
_entity.pdbx_description
1 polymer ?
#
loop_
_entity_poly.entity_id
_entity_poly.type
_entity_poly.pdbx_seq_one_letter_code
_entity_poly.pdbx_strand_id
1 'polypeptide(L)'
;MENNITSLEAVVTEKFTELVMKHKLTNINFKYLKKRYMYLNWFLMTITFLLWFLLIISFINIRFSFLTVLSSLGVIGQVILILVSLVTLSCAGYLTFKYWKAIKLQKLIIQELPLAEFYQIAMDAIATKKYQVDTVKKEFNLFPRVGVPSKSEIRQDYVINFQTTNVNYSFGTLTRKEVIDAGKSKDIIYTRYPYLTIDVNEAWDLVATIKAMRTFLKIFKSKDNTDLESTEFEKIFAVNANDQILIRKLLTPKVIVNLIELANDNKKIPLMQFNGGYITIVFSNYNVNSFNDITGCLLGFSFVGTYQEAITNVINVICKDLEWLLRSLQWIEAYDFKQ
;
A
#
# COMPACT_ATOMS: atom_id res chain seq x y z
N MET A 1 -1.62 2.03 27.24
CA MET A 1 -1.30 2.26 25.82
C MET A 1 -0.03 3.09 25.65
N GLU A 2 0.21 4.13 26.47
CA GLU A 2 1.42 4.97 26.37
C GLU A 2 2.75 4.20 26.53
N ASN A 3 2.92 3.36 27.56
CA ASN A 3 4.22 2.73 27.87
C ASN A 3 4.80 1.81 26.76
N ASN A 4 3.97 1.21 25.91
CA ASN A 4 4.43 0.31 24.84
C ASN A 4 4.55 1.03 23.48
N ILE A 5 3.98 2.23 23.33
CA ILE A 5 4.28 3.09 22.17
C ILE A 5 5.68 3.70 22.35
N THR A 6 6.06 4.01 23.59
CA THR A 6 7.43 4.47 23.92
C THR A 6 8.50 3.43 23.58
N SER A 7 8.19 2.13 23.70
CA SER A 7 9.13 1.06 23.32
C SER A 7 9.28 0.94 21.80
N LEU A 8 8.18 1.05 21.04
CA LEU A 8 8.24 1.09 19.57
C LEU A 8 9.03 2.31 19.08
N GLU A 9 8.77 3.50 19.64
CA GLU A 9 9.48 4.72 19.24
C GLU A 9 10.99 4.60 19.51
N ALA A 10 11.38 4.07 20.68
CA ALA A 10 12.79 3.85 21.01
C ALA A 10 13.48 2.90 20.03
N VAL A 11 12.88 1.74 19.76
CA VAL A 11 13.46 0.71 18.86
C VAL A 11 13.50 1.19 17.41
N VAL A 12 12.43 1.84 16.92
CA VAL A 12 12.43 2.43 15.57
C VAL A 12 13.50 3.52 15.47
N THR A 13 13.62 4.38 16.47
CA THR A 13 14.64 5.45 16.49
C THR A 13 16.05 4.88 16.46
N GLU A 14 16.35 3.88 17.28
CA GLU A 14 17.64 3.20 17.33
C GLU A 14 17.99 2.59 15.96
N LYS A 15 17.14 1.69 15.45
CA LYS A 15 17.38 0.97 14.20
C LYS A 15 17.44 1.88 12.99
N PHE A 16 16.59 2.89 12.93
CA PHE A 16 16.63 3.88 11.85
C PHE A 16 17.94 4.70 11.91
N THR A 17 18.45 5.01 13.12
CA THR A 17 19.70 5.76 13.31
C THR A 17 20.91 4.94 12.89
N GLU A 18 20.95 3.66 13.28
CA GLU A 18 21.99 2.72 12.85
C GLU A 18 22.08 2.63 11.33
N LEU A 19 20.94 2.50 10.64
CA LEU A 19 20.89 2.44 9.18
C LEU A 19 21.37 3.74 8.52
N VAL A 20 20.98 4.90 9.07
CA VAL A 20 21.45 6.19 8.56
C VAL A 20 22.96 6.39 8.75
N MET A 21 23.51 5.94 9.88
CA MET A 21 24.94 5.99 10.15
C MET A 21 25.74 5.02 9.27
N LYS A 22 25.26 3.78 9.12
CA LYS A 22 25.87 2.71 8.30
C LYS A 22 26.12 3.17 6.86
N HIS A 23 25.18 3.88 6.28
CA HIS A 23 25.29 4.35 4.89
C HIS A 23 26.01 5.71 4.75
N LYS A 24 26.61 6.25 5.83
CA LYS A 24 27.36 7.53 5.89
C LYS A 24 26.56 8.76 5.46
N LEU A 25 25.36 8.96 6.04
CA LEU A 25 24.34 9.87 5.50
C LEU A 25 23.99 11.06 6.40
N THR A 26 24.89 11.46 7.29
CA THR A 26 24.64 12.44 8.36
C THR A 26 24.11 13.82 7.88
N ASN A 27 24.11 14.10 6.57
CA ASN A 27 23.70 15.39 6.00
C ASN A 27 22.53 15.35 5.00
N ILE A 28 21.83 14.20 4.82
CA ILE A 28 20.69 14.11 3.88
C ILE A 28 19.39 14.41 4.61
N ASN A 29 18.78 15.55 4.29
CA ASN A 29 17.47 15.95 4.80
C ASN A 29 16.38 15.62 3.76
N PHE A 30 15.32 14.90 4.15
CA PHE A 30 14.18 14.58 3.28
C PHE A 30 13.22 15.77 3.11
N LYS A 31 13.49 16.94 3.70
CA LYS A 31 12.64 18.16 3.67
C LYS A 31 12.25 18.62 2.27
N TYR A 32 13.10 18.35 1.28
CA TYR A 32 12.87 18.82 -0.09
C TYR A 32 12.18 17.79 -0.99
N LEU A 33 11.93 16.56 -0.51
CA LEU A 33 11.48 15.41 -1.31
C LEU A 33 10.00 15.46 -1.75
N LYS A 34 9.40 16.65 -1.91
CA LYS A 34 8.09 16.75 -2.56
C LYS A 34 8.25 16.56 -4.07
N LYS A 35 7.51 15.61 -4.64
CA LYS A 35 7.50 15.26 -6.07
C LYS A 35 7.42 16.49 -7.00
N ARG A 36 6.68 17.53 -6.60
CA ARG A 36 6.54 18.81 -7.33
C ARG A 36 7.87 19.57 -7.47
N TYR A 37 8.72 19.61 -6.44
CA TYR A 37 10.01 20.29 -6.51
C TYR A 37 11.02 19.53 -7.35
N MET A 38 10.94 18.20 -7.38
CA MET A 38 11.77 17.38 -8.25
C MET A 38 11.46 17.64 -9.74
N TYR A 39 10.18 17.63 -10.11
CA TYR A 39 9.77 17.96 -11.48
C TYR A 39 10.11 19.40 -11.87
N LEU A 40 9.88 20.36 -10.97
CA LEU A 40 10.23 21.75 -11.20
C LEU A 40 11.74 21.91 -11.42
N ASN A 41 12.57 21.26 -10.61
CA ASN A 41 14.03 21.36 -10.72
C ASN A 41 14.57 20.67 -11.98
N TRP A 42 13.99 19.54 -12.38
CA TRP A 42 14.34 18.85 -13.63
C TRP A 42 13.93 19.67 -14.86
N PHE A 43 12.73 20.27 -14.82
CA PHE A 43 12.27 21.20 -15.84
C PHE A 43 13.15 22.44 -15.93
N LEU A 44 13.54 23.03 -14.78
CA LEU A 44 14.47 24.15 -14.72
C LEU A 44 15.81 23.78 -15.35
N MET A 45 16.39 22.64 -14.98
CA MET A 45 17.66 22.16 -15.54
C MET A 45 17.57 21.98 -17.07
N THR A 46 16.46 21.45 -17.58
CA THR A 46 16.23 21.26 -19.01
C THR A 46 16.13 22.60 -19.75
N ILE A 47 15.39 23.56 -19.20
CA ILE A 47 15.30 24.92 -19.76
C ILE A 47 16.66 25.61 -19.75
N THR A 48 17.39 25.57 -18.62
CA THR A 48 18.69 26.21 -18.50
C THR A 48 19.71 25.59 -19.47
N PHE A 49 19.65 24.28 -19.67
CA PHE A 49 20.48 23.59 -20.66
C PHE A 49 20.13 23.99 -22.10
N LEU A 50 18.85 24.09 -22.44
CA LEU A 50 18.38 24.58 -23.76
C LEU A 50 18.81 26.03 -24.01
N LEU A 51 18.70 26.91 -23.00
CA LEU A 51 19.20 28.28 -23.08
C LEU A 51 20.71 28.32 -23.32
N TRP A 52 21.47 27.43 -22.68
CA TRP A 52 22.91 27.29 -22.92
C TRP A 52 23.23 26.89 -24.35
N PHE A 53 22.49 25.92 -24.89
CA PHE A 53 22.64 25.48 -26.28
C PHE A 53 22.35 26.62 -27.27
N LEU A 54 21.30 27.41 -27.02
CA LEU A 54 20.97 28.59 -27.83
C LEU A 54 22.04 29.70 -27.73
N LEU A 55 22.62 29.91 -26.56
CA LEU A 55 23.72 30.86 -26.35
C LEU A 55 24.98 30.45 -27.14
N ILE A 56 25.36 29.18 -27.11
CA ILE A 56 26.49 28.66 -27.90
C ILE A 56 26.23 28.87 -29.41
N ILE A 57 25.02 28.55 -29.89
CA ILE A 57 24.64 28.73 -31.30
C ILE A 57 24.75 30.21 -31.71
N SER A 58 24.30 31.11 -30.84
CA SER A 58 24.44 32.56 -31.06
C SER A 58 25.91 33.00 -31.14
N PHE A 59 26.79 32.40 -30.33
CA PHE A 59 28.22 32.71 -30.32
C PHE A 59 28.96 32.16 -31.55
N ILE A 60 28.51 31.03 -32.11
CA ILE A 60 29.02 30.42 -33.35
C ILE A 60 28.50 31.16 -34.61
N ASN A 61 27.74 32.26 -34.46
CA ASN A 61 27.22 33.09 -35.56
C ASN A 61 26.28 32.34 -36.53
N ILE A 62 25.60 31.29 -36.06
CA ILE A 62 24.53 30.66 -36.82
C ILE A 62 23.29 31.58 -36.72
N ARG A 63 22.99 32.28 -37.81
CA ARG A 63 21.93 33.31 -37.85
C ARG A 63 20.54 32.69 -37.80
N PHE A 64 20.00 32.51 -36.60
CA PHE A 64 18.57 32.36 -36.40
C PHE A 64 17.94 33.72 -36.06
N SER A 65 16.82 34.05 -36.72
CA SER A 65 16.13 35.35 -36.60
C SER A 65 15.71 35.70 -35.17
N PHE A 66 15.41 34.71 -34.33
CA PHE A 66 15.01 34.92 -32.93
C PHE A 66 16.18 35.21 -31.96
N LEU A 67 17.44 35.03 -32.37
CA LEU A 67 18.63 35.33 -31.55
C LEU A 67 19.09 36.79 -31.64
N THR A 68 18.48 37.59 -32.51
CA THR A 68 18.83 39.01 -32.73
C THR A 68 18.73 39.86 -31.44
N VAL A 69 17.75 39.60 -30.59
CA VAL A 69 17.58 40.27 -29.28
C VAL A 69 18.70 39.92 -28.28
N LEU A 70 19.27 38.71 -28.38
CA LEU A 70 20.43 38.34 -27.56
C LEU A 70 21.72 38.99 -28.08
N SER A 71 21.85 39.13 -29.39
CA SER A 71 23.01 39.79 -30.02
C SER A 71 23.07 41.30 -29.78
N SER A 72 21.95 41.93 -29.40
CA SER A 72 21.90 43.36 -29.01
C SER A 72 22.40 43.64 -27.59
N LEU A 73 22.52 42.60 -26.76
CA LEU A 73 23.26 42.71 -25.50
C LEU A 73 24.74 42.75 -25.89
N GLY A 74 25.41 43.89 -25.68
CA GLY A 74 26.85 43.99 -25.91
C GLY A 74 27.63 42.91 -25.15
N VAL A 75 28.92 42.75 -25.46
CA VAL A 75 29.79 41.66 -24.94
C VAL A 75 29.67 41.48 -23.42
N ILE A 76 29.61 42.57 -22.66
CA ILE A 76 29.45 42.56 -21.19
C ILE A 76 28.14 41.88 -20.76
N GLY A 77 27.03 42.19 -21.44
CA GLY A 77 25.72 41.59 -21.15
C GLY A 77 25.71 40.08 -21.43
N GLN A 78 26.38 39.64 -22.50
CA GLN A 78 26.53 38.22 -22.82
C GLN A 78 27.33 37.47 -21.76
N VAL A 79 28.44 38.05 -21.28
CA VAL A 79 29.27 37.46 -20.20
C VAL A 79 28.49 37.32 -18.89
N ILE A 80 27.73 38.34 -18.49
CA ILE A 80 26.89 38.28 -17.28
C ILE A 80 25.84 37.16 -17.40
N LEU A 81 25.21 37.03 -18.57
CA LEU A 81 24.19 36.02 -18.81
C LEU A 81 24.79 34.60 -18.75
N ILE A 82 25.99 34.41 -19.29
CA ILE A 82 26.76 33.16 -19.16
C ILE A 82 27.02 32.85 -17.69
N LEU A 83 27.52 33.81 -16.89
CA LEU A 83 27.81 33.57 -15.47
C LEU A 83 26.54 33.21 -14.66
N VAL A 84 25.44 33.94 -14.84
CA VAL A 84 24.16 33.65 -14.17
C VAL A 84 23.62 32.28 -14.57
N SER A 85 23.73 31.91 -15.86
CA SER A 85 23.33 30.59 -16.34
C SER A 85 24.19 29.45 -15.74
N LEU A 86 25.49 29.67 -15.55
CA LEU A 86 26.40 28.69 -14.95
C LEU A 86 26.07 28.46 -13.46
N VAL A 87 25.77 29.53 -12.73
CA VAL A 87 25.36 29.45 -11.32
C VAL A 87 24.02 28.72 -11.19
N THR A 88 23.04 29.06 -12.04
CA THR A 88 21.72 28.41 -12.02
C THR A 88 21.78 26.93 -12.41
N LEU A 89 22.56 26.58 -13.44
CA LEU A 89 22.78 25.19 -13.84
C LEU A 89 23.49 24.38 -12.75
N SER A 90 24.52 24.95 -12.12
CA SER A 90 25.24 24.33 -11.01
C SER A 90 24.33 24.09 -9.81
N CYS A 91 23.49 25.06 -9.47
CA CYS A 91 22.49 24.93 -8.39
C CYS A 91 21.44 23.87 -8.71
N ALA A 92 20.88 23.87 -9.93
CA ALA A 92 19.91 22.88 -10.37
C ALA A 92 20.49 21.46 -10.40
N GLY A 93 21.73 21.30 -10.88
CA GLY A 93 22.46 20.04 -10.88
C GLY A 93 22.73 19.52 -9.45
N TYR A 94 23.21 20.39 -8.56
CA TYR A 94 23.41 20.07 -7.14
C TYR A 94 22.12 19.60 -6.46
N LEU A 95 21.00 20.31 -6.67
CA LEU A 95 19.70 19.93 -6.14
C LEU A 95 19.23 18.59 -6.69
N THR A 96 19.36 18.35 -8.01
CA THR A 96 18.98 17.08 -8.66
C THR A 96 19.77 15.91 -8.09
N PHE A 97 21.09 16.07 -7.92
CA PHE A 97 21.94 15.06 -7.30
C PHE A 97 21.54 14.78 -5.84
N LYS A 98 21.22 15.84 -5.07
CA LYS A 98 20.73 15.70 -3.70
C LYS A 98 19.41 14.93 -3.62
N TYR A 99 18.46 15.20 -4.54
CA TYR A 99 17.20 14.46 -4.64
C TYR A 99 17.42 12.99 -4.99
N TRP A 100 18.23 12.72 -6.00
CA TRP A 100 18.52 11.35 -6.43
C TRP A 100 19.14 10.53 -5.30
N LYS A 101 20.10 11.11 -4.57
CA LYS A 101 20.67 10.49 -3.37
C LYS A 101 19.62 10.20 -2.29
N ALA A 102 18.71 11.14 -2.03
CA ALA A 102 17.66 10.96 -1.02
C ALA A 102 16.63 9.88 -1.41
N ILE A 103 16.24 9.77 -2.69
CA ILE A 103 15.36 8.69 -3.18
C ILE A 103 16.05 7.33 -3.07
N LYS A 104 17.30 7.24 -3.54
CA LYS A 104 18.10 6.02 -3.44
C LYS A 104 18.23 5.60 -1.97
N LEU A 105 18.44 6.57 -1.09
CA LEU A 105 18.50 6.35 0.33
C LEU A 105 17.20 5.82 0.91
N GLN A 106 16.08 6.49 0.67
CA GLN A 106 14.78 6.06 1.16
C GLN A 106 14.51 4.60 0.78
N LYS A 107 14.84 4.22 -0.46
CA LYS A 107 14.70 2.84 -0.92
C LYS A 107 15.57 1.86 -0.12
N LEU A 108 16.83 2.21 0.15
CA LEU A 108 17.75 1.37 0.94
C LEU A 108 17.27 1.21 2.39
N ILE A 109 16.89 2.32 3.05
CA ILE A 109 16.38 2.27 4.43
C ILE A 109 15.16 1.36 4.50
N ILE A 110 14.15 1.58 3.65
CA ILE A 110 12.91 0.77 3.66
C ILE A 110 13.19 -0.72 3.43
N GLN A 111 14.24 -1.06 2.65
CA GLN A 111 14.63 -2.45 2.41
C GLN A 111 15.33 -3.11 3.60
N GLU A 112 16.03 -2.34 4.44
CA GLU A 112 16.81 -2.86 5.57
C GLU A 112 16.12 -2.69 6.93
N LEU A 113 14.96 -2.01 6.99
CA LEU A 113 14.22 -1.89 8.26
C LEU A 113 13.79 -3.28 8.76
N PRO A 114 13.97 -3.58 10.06
CA PRO A 114 13.49 -4.83 10.67
C PRO A 114 11.99 -4.78 10.89
N LEU A 115 11.23 -4.81 9.80
CA LEU A 115 9.77 -4.59 9.81
C LEU A 115 9.02 -5.61 10.67
N ALA A 116 9.42 -6.88 10.64
CA ALA A 116 8.78 -7.90 11.48
C ALA A 116 8.90 -7.57 12.98
N GLU A 117 10.06 -7.10 13.43
CA GLU A 117 10.30 -6.69 14.82
C GLU A 117 9.42 -5.50 15.21
N PHE A 118 9.34 -4.48 14.36
CA PHE A 118 8.49 -3.31 14.62
C PHE A 118 7.01 -3.66 14.68
N TYR A 119 6.52 -4.49 13.75
CA TYR A 119 5.13 -4.96 13.77
C TYR A 119 4.86 -5.84 14.98
N GLN A 120 5.81 -6.68 15.41
CA GLN A 120 5.66 -7.49 16.63
C GLN A 120 5.48 -6.60 17.86
N ILE A 121 6.38 -5.64 18.09
CA ILE A 121 6.31 -4.72 19.24
C ILE A 121 4.99 -3.96 19.24
N ALA A 122 4.60 -3.43 18.08
CA ALA A 122 3.37 -2.67 17.94
C ALA A 122 2.12 -3.56 18.14
N MET A 123 2.13 -4.79 17.61
CA MET A 123 1.05 -5.75 17.78
C MET A 123 0.87 -6.14 19.25
N ASP A 124 1.97 -6.44 19.95
CA ASP A 124 1.96 -6.78 21.38
C ASP A 124 1.44 -5.63 22.26
N ALA A 125 1.55 -4.39 21.78
CA ALA A 125 1.06 -3.21 22.48
C ALA A 125 -0.46 -3.02 22.38
N ILE A 126 -1.09 -3.49 21.29
CA ILE A 126 -2.48 -3.16 20.96
C ILE A 126 -3.41 -4.37 20.90
N ALA A 127 -2.88 -5.57 20.61
CA ALA A 127 -3.67 -6.78 20.49
C ALA A 127 -3.88 -7.43 21.86
N THR A 128 -5.09 -7.91 22.11
CA THR A 128 -5.42 -8.69 23.30
C THR A 128 -4.95 -10.15 23.17
N LYS A 129 -4.96 -10.67 21.94
CA LYS A 129 -4.44 -11.99 21.59
C LYS A 129 -2.96 -11.92 21.27
N LYS A 130 -2.24 -12.99 21.61
CA LYS A 130 -0.84 -13.16 21.23
C LYS A 130 -0.75 -13.58 19.78
N TYR A 131 -0.39 -12.64 18.93
CA TYR A 131 -0.01 -12.89 17.55
C TYR A 131 1.52 -12.83 17.43
N GLN A 132 2.09 -13.77 16.70
CA GLN A 132 3.50 -13.78 16.34
C GLN A 132 3.64 -13.36 14.87
N VAL A 133 4.33 -12.26 14.60
CA VAL A 133 4.62 -11.77 13.26
C VAL A 133 5.83 -12.53 12.73
N ASP A 134 5.62 -13.29 11.65
CA ASP A 134 6.68 -14.09 11.02
C ASP A 134 7.50 -13.22 10.06
N THR A 135 6.81 -12.56 9.13
CA THR A 135 7.46 -11.73 8.10
C THR A 135 6.56 -10.59 7.66
N VAL A 136 7.18 -9.47 7.24
CA VAL A 136 6.48 -8.40 6.52
C VAL A 136 7.19 -8.17 5.19
N LYS A 137 6.67 -8.76 4.12
CA LYS A 137 7.33 -8.83 2.80
C LYS A 137 6.33 -8.74 1.65
N LYS A 138 6.81 -8.61 0.42
CA LYS A 138 5.97 -8.52 -0.79
C LYS A 138 5.49 -9.89 -1.30
N GLU A 139 5.09 -10.74 -0.37
CA GLU A 139 4.72 -12.12 -0.66
C GLU A 139 3.76 -12.64 0.41
N PHE A 140 2.62 -13.16 -0.03
CA PHE A 140 1.69 -13.91 0.79
C PHE A 140 2.26 -15.29 1.07
N ASN A 141 2.43 -15.65 2.35
CA ASN A 141 2.65 -17.04 2.72
C ASN A 141 1.38 -17.87 2.45
N LEU A 142 0.21 -17.28 2.70
CA LEU A 142 -1.11 -17.83 2.36
C LEU A 142 -1.76 -17.02 1.25
N PHE A 143 -1.55 -17.44 0.00
CA PHE A 143 -2.10 -16.73 -1.15
C PHE A 143 -3.65 -16.83 -1.19
N PRO A 144 -4.38 -15.72 -1.43
CA PRO A 144 -5.84 -15.74 -1.45
C PRO A 144 -6.40 -16.70 -2.50
N ARG A 145 -7.42 -17.49 -2.12
CA ARG A 145 -8.00 -18.52 -3.00
C ARG A 145 -9.18 -18.01 -3.85
N VAL A 146 -9.80 -16.90 -3.47
CA VAL A 146 -10.93 -16.30 -4.20
C VAL A 146 -10.79 -14.81 -4.39
N GLY A 147 -11.45 -14.34 -5.44
CA GLY A 147 -11.47 -12.93 -5.80
C GLY A 147 -10.13 -12.44 -6.33
N VAL A 148 -9.17 -13.35 -6.59
CA VAL A 148 -7.93 -13.03 -7.29
C VAL A 148 -8.24 -12.80 -8.77
N PRO A 149 -7.84 -11.67 -9.36
CA PRO A 149 -8.13 -11.40 -10.76
C PRO A 149 -7.47 -12.45 -11.68
N SER A 150 -8.22 -12.98 -12.65
CA SER A 150 -7.83 -14.21 -13.36
C SER A 150 -6.94 -14.02 -14.61
N LYS A 151 -6.68 -12.79 -15.08
CA LYS A 151 -6.11 -12.58 -16.45
C LYS A 151 -5.21 -11.34 -16.65
N SER A 152 -4.73 -10.71 -15.60
CA SER A 152 -4.06 -9.39 -15.67
C SER A 152 -2.70 -9.39 -15.00
N GLU A 153 -1.85 -8.42 -15.35
CA GLU A 153 -0.62 -8.12 -14.63
C GLU A 153 -0.99 -7.77 -13.15
N ILE A 154 -0.68 -8.70 -12.24
CA ILE A 154 -0.94 -8.57 -10.80
C ILE A 154 0.40 -8.45 -10.09
N ARG A 155 0.46 -7.53 -9.13
CA ARG A 155 1.59 -7.37 -8.24
C ARG A 155 1.14 -7.58 -6.79
N GLN A 156 1.88 -8.41 -6.06
CA GLN A 156 1.76 -8.50 -4.61
C GLN A 156 2.41 -7.26 -3.99
N ASP A 157 1.64 -6.55 -3.17
CA ASP A 157 2.16 -5.47 -2.34
C ASP A 157 2.74 -6.06 -1.04
N TYR A 158 3.06 -5.23 -0.05
CA TYR A 158 3.49 -5.75 1.24
C TYR A 158 2.36 -6.49 1.97
N VAL A 159 2.75 -7.56 2.65
CA VAL A 159 1.90 -8.49 3.38
C VAL A 159 2.50 -8.71 4.76
N ILE A 160 1.66 -8.67 5.79
CA ILE A 160 2.00 -9.12 7.14
C ILE A 160 1.61 -10.59 7.21
N ASN A 161 2.60 -11.47 7.32
CA ASN A 161 2.41 -12.89 7.60
C ASN A 161 2.64 -13.09 9.09
N PHE A 162 1.66 -13.68 9.77
CA PHE A 162 1.67 -13.84 11.22
C PHE A 162 0.88 -15.08 11.60
N GLN A 163 1.05 -15.54 12.84
CA GLN A 163 0.44 -16.76 13.34
C GLN A 163 -0.02 -16.61 14.78
N THR A 164 -0.94 -17.47 15.19
CA THR A 164 -1.16 -17.84 16.60
C THR A 164 -0.59 -19.25 16.81
N THR A 165 -0.84 -19.87 17.97
CA THR A 165 -0.34 -21.21 18.29
C THR A 165 -0.61 -22.25 17.19
N ASN A 166 -1.77 -22.18 16.54
CA ASN A 166 -2.24 -23.22 15.61
C ASN A 166 -2.82 -22.66 14.30
N VAL A 167 -2.78 -21.35 14.06
CA VAL A 167 -3.45 -20.73 12.92
C VAL A 167 -2.50 -19.78 12.24
N ASN A 168 -2.37 -19.94 10.92
CA ASN A 168 -1.53 -19.08 10.09
C ASN A 168 -2.38 -18.02 9.40
N TYR A 169 -1.85 -16.81 9.27
CA TYR A 169 -2.53 -15.66 8.68
C TYR A 169 -1.63 -14.96 7.66
N SER A 170 -2.26 -14.38 6.64
CA SER A 170 -1.61 -13.45 5.72
C SER A 170 -2.55 -12.30 5.40
N PHE A 171 -2.13 -11.08 5.71
CA PHE A 171 -2.91 -9.86 5.49
C PHE A 171 -2.15 -8.88 4.60
N GLY A 172 -2.77 -8.43 3.52
CA GLY A 172 -2.11 -7.50 2.60
C GLY A 172 -2.97 -7.16 1.39
N THR A 173 -2.34 -6.59 0.37
CA THR A 173 -3.03 -6.18 -0.86
C THR A 173 -2.40 -6.77 -2.12
N LEU A 174 -3.25 -6.99 -3.14
CA LEU A 174 -2.84 -7.22 -4.51
C LEU A 174 -3.24 -6.01 -5.34
N THR A 175 -2.34 -5.52 -6.19
CA THR A 175 -2.66 -4.49 -7.18
C THR A 175 -2.78 -5.12 -8.56
N ARG A 176 -3.92 -4.93 -9.21
CA ARG A 176 -4.21 -5.33 -10.58
C ARG A 176 -3.98 -4.16 -11.51
N LYS A 177 -3.39 -4.40 -12.68
CA LYS A 177 -3.40 -3.48 -13.81
C LYS A 177 -4.28 -4.04 -14.92
N GLU A 178 -5.28 -3.28 -15.33
CA GLU A 178 -6.20 -3.60 -16.41
C GLU A 178 -6.07 -2.56 -17.51
N VAL A 179 -5.98 -3.03 -18.76
CA VAL A 179 -6.05 -2.17 -19.94
C VAL A 179 -7.47 -2.25 -20.45
N ILE A 180 -8.21 -1.14 -20.34
CA ILE A 180 -9.55 -1.00 -20.89
C ILE A 180 -9.41 -0.43 -22.29
N ASP A 181 -9.81 -1.23 -23.27
CA ASP A 181 -9.85 -0.81 -24.67
C ASP A 181 -11.20 -0.13 -24.93
N ALA A 182 -11.18 1.19 -25.12
CA ALA A 182 -12.33 1.99 -25.49
C ALA A 182 -12.25 2.41 -26.97
N GLY A 183 -11.81 1.48 -27.83
CA GLY A 183 -11.76 1.68 -29.28
C GLY A 183 -10.50 2.41 -29.74
N LYS A 184 -10.51 3.75 -29.75
CA LYS A 184 -9.33 4.56 -30.17
C LYS A 184 -8.38 4.92 -29.02
N SER A 185 -8.80 4.72 -27.78
CA SER A 185 -7.99 4.97 -26.59
C SER A 185 -7.87 3.71 -25.75
N LYS A 186 -6.67 3.52 -25.19
CA LYS A 186 -6.38 2.50 -24.18
C LYS A 186 -6.19 3.20 -22.86
N ASP A 187 -7.13 3.00 -21.95
CA ASP A 187 -7.00 3.49 -20.58
C ASP A 187 -6.42 2.39 -19.70
N ILE A 188 -5.53 2.77 -18.80
CA ILE A 188 -4.92 1.85 -17.85
C ILE A 188 -5.51 2.15 -16.49
N ILE A 189 -6.23 1.16 -15.93
CA ILE A 189 -6.78 1.24 -14.58
C ILE A 189 -5.95 0.34 -13.67
N TYR A 190 -5.60 0.88 -12.50
CA TYR A 190 -5.03 0.08 -11.42
C TYR A 190 -6.05 -0.05 -10.30
N THR A 191 -6.31 -1.28 -9.87
CA THR A 191 -7.26 -1.57 -8.80
C THR A 191 -6.57 -2.38 -7.72
N ARG A 192 -6.67 -1.92 -6.47
CA ARG A 192 -6.08 -2.58 -5.30
C ARG A 192 -7.15 -3.38 -4.55
N TYR A 193 -6.79 -4.60 -4.19
CA TYR A 193 -7.65 -5.59 -3.56
C TYR A 193 -7.03 -6.01 -2.23
N PRO A 194 -7.67 -5.68 -1.09
CA PRO A 194 -7.21 -6.16 0.21
C PRO A 194 -7.75 -7.54 0.54
N TYR A 195 -6.88 -8.37 1.13
CA TYR A 195 -7.17 -9.74 1.53
C TYR A 195 -6.68 -10.03 2.94
N LEU A 196 -7.46 -10.85 3.64
CA LEU A 196 -7.03 -11.60 4.82
C LEU A 196 -7.24 -13.08 4.51
N THR A 197 -6.17 -13.86 4.53
CA THR A 197 -6.20 -15.32 4.28
C THR A 197 -5.72 -16.04 5.52
N ILE A 198 -6.40 -17.14 5.85
CA ILE A 198 -6.19 -17.89 7.08
C ILE A 198 -6.17 -19.37 6.76
N ASP A 199 -5.24 -20.08 7.37
CA ASP A 199 -5.19 -21.54 7.40
C ASP A 199 -5.54 -22.00 8.82
N VAL A 200 -6.74 -22.56 8.98
CA VAL A 200 -7.22 -23.04 10.29
C VAL A 200 -6.66 -24.43 10.63
N ASN A 201 -5.78 -25.01 9.79
CA ASN A 201 -5.15 -26.31 10.01
C ASN A 201 -6.15 -27.46 10.26
N GLU A 202 -7.40 -27.29 9.85
CA GLU A 202 -8.44 -28.32 9.85
C GLU A 202 -8.99 -28.47 8.44
N ALA A 203 -8.84 -29.66 7.87
CA ALA A 203 -9.44 -29.96 6.58
C ALA A 203 -10.96 -30.10 6.76
N TRP A 204 -11.71 -29.15 6.22
CA TRP A 204 -13.16 -29.28 6.05
C TRP A 204 -13.47 -29.48 4.56
N ASP A 205 -14.32 -30.46 4.24
CA ASP A 205 -14.88 -30.66 2.90
C ASP A 205 -15.93 -29.59 2.52
N LEU A 206 -15.87 -28.43 3.18
CA LEU A 206 -16.76 -27.30 2.98
C LEU A 206 -16.15 -26.33 1.95
N VAL A 207 -16.90 -26.09 0.89
CA VAL A 207 -16.72 -24.97 -0.03
C VAL A 207 -17.93 -24.06 0.12
N ALA A 208 -17.73 -22.92 0.76
CA ALA A 208 -18.80 -21.96 1.02
C ALA A 208 -18.38 -20.53 0.73
N THR A 209 -19.35 -19.70 0.37
CA THR A 209 -19.19 -18.27 0.14
C THR A 209 -20.28 -17.51 0.87
N ILE A 210 -19.88 -16.52 1.66
CA ILE A 210 -20.78 -15.59 2.36
C ILE A 210 -20.47 -14.18 1.84
N LYS A 211 -21.51 -13.44 1.43
CA LYS A 211 -21.37 -12.08 0.89
C LYS A 211 -22.59 -11.22 1.23
N ALA A 212 -22.50 -9.91 0.99
CA ALA A 212 -23.65 -9.03 1.13
C ALA A 212 -24.82 -9.44 0.20
N MET A 213 -26.04 -9.40 0.72
CA MET A 213 -27.26 -9.75 -0.04
C MET A 213 -27.50 -8.81 -1.22
N ARG A 214 -27.13 -7.52 -1.09
CA ARG A 214 -27.26 -6.52 -2.17
C ARG A 214 -26.46 -6.85 -3.44
N THR A 215 -25.49 -7.77 -3.36
CA THR A 215 -24.70 -8.23 -4.52
C THR A 215 -25.45 -9.28 -5.36
N PHE A 216 -26.64 -9.73 -4.92
CA PHE A 216 -27.58 -10.48 -5.76
C PHE A 216 -28.53 -9.53 -6.49
N LEU A 217 -28.34 -9.37 -7.79
CA LEU A 217 -29.45 -9.03 -8.67
C LEU A 217 -30.47 -10.18 -8.55
N LYS A 218 -31.74 -9.88 -8.20
CA LYS A 218 -32.82 -10.89 -7.99
C LYS A 218 -32.93 -11.93 -9.12
N ILE A 219 -32.54 -11.58 -10.34
CA ILE A 219 -32.51 -12.44 -11.54
C ILE A 219 -31.41 -13.51 -11.53
N PHE A 220 -30.37 -13.35 -10.71
CA PHE A 220 -29.32 -14.35 -10.51
C PHE A 220 -29.46 -15.11 -9.20
N LYS A 221 -30.65 -15.10 -8.55
CA LYS A 221 -31.05 -16.13 -7.57
C LYS A 221 -30.90 -17.50 -8.23
N SER A 222 -29.66 -17.99 -8.31
CA SER A 222 -29.38 -19.38 -8.60
C SER A 222 -30.15 -20.20 -7.57
N LYS A 223 -30.61 -21.38 -7.97
CA LYS A 223 -31.32 -22.35 -7.13
C LYS A 223 -30.59 -22.73 -5.82
N ASP A 224 -29.39 -22.21 -5.58
CA ASP A 224 -28.44 -22.62 -4.56
C ASP A 224 -28.17 -21.52 -3.54
N ASN A 225 -29.22 -20.90 -3.00
CA ASN A 225 -29.09 -20.23 -1.70
C ASN A 225 -29.32 -21.30 -0.62
N THR A 226 -28.36 -21.48 0.27
CA THR A 226 -28.59 -22.30 1.46
C THR A 226 -29.60 -21.57 2.33
N ASP A 227 -30.77 -22.18 2.54
CA ASP A 227 -31.79 -21.67 3.45
C ASP A 227 -31.27 -21.81 4.89
N LEU A 228 -31.13 -20.69 5.57
CA LEU A 228 -30.76 -20.60 6.98
C LEU A 228 -32.01 -20.15 7.72
N GLU A 229 -32.37 -20.82 8.82
CA GLU A 229 -33.60 -20.58 9.59
C GLU A 229 -33.64 -19.19 10.29
N SER A 230 -32.73 -18.26 9.95
CA SER A 230 -32.66 -16.88 10.47
C SER A 230 -33.03 -15.84 9.41
N THR A 231 -34.27 -15.35 9.48
CA THR A 231 -34.81 -14.36 8.55
C THR A 231 -34.08 -13.00 8.56
N GLU A 232 -33.41 -12.63 9.65
CA GLU A 232 -32.63 -11.39 9.71
C GLU A 232 -31.28 -11.52 9.03
N PHE A 233 -30.58 -12.64 9.26
CA PHE A 233 -29.30 -12.91 8.62
C PHE A 233 -29.43 -12.92 7.10
N GLU A 234 -30.46 -13.59 6.58
CA GLU A 234 -30.72 -13.70 5.13
C GLU A 234 -31.12 -12.38 4.46
N LYS A 235 -31.54 -11.37 5.21
CA LYS A 235 -31.75 -10.01 4.67
C LYS A 235 -30.43 -9.30 4.39
N ILE A 236 -29.37 -9.65 5.14
CA ILE A 236 -28.08 -8.96 5.14
C ILE A 236 -27.06 -9.73 4.30
N PHE A 237 -27.03 -11.06 4.43
CA PHE A 237 -26.06 -11.95 3.83
C PHE A 237 -26.70 -12.92 2.84
N ALA A 238 -25.93 -13.29 1.82
CA ALA A 238 -26.22 -14.41 0.94
C ALA A 238 -25.15 -15.49 1.16
N VAL A 239 -25.60 -16.73 1.31
CA VAL A 239 -24.75 -17.90 1.55
C VAL A 239 -24.95 -18.93 0.44
N ASN A 240 -23.84 -19.37 -0.15
CA ASN A 240 -23.79 -20.51 -1.06
C ASN A 240 -22.77 -21.51 -0.51
N ALA A 241 -23.17 -22.76 -0.34
CA ALA A 241 -22.31 -23.82 0.16
C ALA A 241 -22.58 -25.15 -0.57
N ASN A 242 -21.53 -25.95 -0.75
CA ASN A 242 -21.66 -27.32 -1.26
C ASN A 242 -22.30 -28.29 -0.26
N ASP A 243 -22.26 -27.97 1.04
CA ASP A 243 -22.85 -28.76 2.13
C ASP A 243 -23.61 -27.86 3.11
N GLN A 244 -24.93 -28.06 3.19
CA GLN A 244 -25.82 -27.27 4.06
C GLN A 244 -25.64 -27.58 5.56
N ILE A 245 -25.28 -28.82 5.91
CA ILE A 245 -25.11 -29.23 7.29
C ILE A 245 -23.83 -28.63 7.85
N LEU A 246 -22.72 -28.70 7.08
CA LEU A 246 -21.44 -28.15 7.50
C LEU A 246 -21.48 -26.62 7.62
N ILE A 247 -22.10 -25.90 6.68
CA ILE A 247 -22.21 -24.44 6.80
C ILE A 247 -23.09 -24.02 7.98
N ARG A 248 -24.12 -24.79 8.34
CA ARG A 248 -24.94 -24.52 9.53
C ARG A 248 -24.18 -24.79 10.83
N LYS A 249 -23.26 -25.77 10.86
CA LYS A 249 -22.37 -25.98 12.00
C LYS A 249 -21.39 -24.82 12.19
N LEU A 250 -20.95 -24.21 11.09
CA LEU A 250 -20.11 -23.01 11.12
C LEU A 250 -20.90 -21.77 11.55
N LEU A 251 -22.10 -21.59 10.98
CA LEU A 251 -23.01 -20.47 11.26
C LEU A 251 -23.93 -20.77 12.46
N THR A 252 -23.32 -21.01 13.62
CA THR A 252 -24.08 -21.15 14.87
C THR A 252 -24.85 -19.87 15.19
N PRO A 253 -25.90 -19.92 16.05
CA PRO A 253 -26.65 -18.72 16.43
C PRO A 253 -25.77 -17.58 16.96
N LYS A 254 -24.71 -17.90 17.72
CA LYS A 254 -23.73 -16.92 18.21
C LYS A 254 -22.97 -16.25 17.07
N VAL A 255 -22.49 -17.03 16.09
CA VAL A 255 -21.76 -16.53 14.92
C VAL A 255 -22.67 -15.63 14.07
N ILE A 256 -23.92 -16.05 13.85
CA ILE A 256 -24.91 -15.26 13.11
C ILE A 256 -25.13 -13.90 13.76
N VAL A 257 -25.35 -13.84 15.07
CA VAL A 257 -25.54 -12.58 15.81
C VAL A 257 -24.31 -11.67 15.67
N ASN A 258 -23.11 -12.21 15.91
CA ASN A 258 -21.86 -11.45 15.79
C ASN A 258 -21.67 -10.87 14.38
N LEU A 259 -21.97 -11.65 13.34
CA LEU A 259 -21.86 -11.19 11.95
C LEU A 259 -22.89 -10.11 11.61
N ILE A 260 -24.11 -10.18 12.16
CA ILE A 260 -25.13 -9.15 12.00
C ILE A 260 -24.68 -7.84 12.67
N GLU A 261 -24.16 -7.91 13.90
CA GLU A 261 -23.64 -6.74 14.62
C GLU A 261 -22.49 -6.08 13.83
N LEU A 262 -21.51 -6.88 13.38
CA LEU A 262 -20.42 -6.39 12.54
C LEU A 262 -20.94 -5.76 11.24
N ALA A 263 -21.95 -6.35 10.60
CA ALA A 263 -22.53 -5.78 9.38
C ALA A 263 -23.28 -4.47 9.61
N ASN A 264 -23.89 -4.28 10.78
CA ASN A 264 -24.58 -3.03 11.14
C ASN A 264 -23.57 -1.90 11.43
N ASP A 265 -22.45 -2.24 12.07
CA ASP A 265 -21.38 -1.28 12.38
C ASP A 265 -20.52 -0.91 11.16
N ASN A 266 -20.46 -1.79 10.16
CA ASN A 266 -19.61 -1.62 8.98
C ASN A 266 -20.42 -1.28 7.73
N LYS A 267 -20.10 -0.15 7.10
CA LYS A 267 -20.76 0.28 5.84
C LYS A 267 -20.57 -0.69 4.67
N LYS A 268 -19.57 -1.58 4.71
CA LYS A 268 -19.25 -2.52 3.63
C LYS A 268 -18.93 -3.89 4.21
N ILE A 269 -19.77 -4.86 3.87
CA ILE A 269 -19.60 -6.27 4.24
C ILE A 269 -18.60 -6.92 3.27
N PRO A 270 -17.55 -7.59 3.77
CA PRO A 270 -16.59 -8.27 2.91
C PRO A 270 -17.15 -9.57 2.34
N LEU A 271 -16.53 -10.06 1.27
CA LEU A 271 -16.76 -11.40 0.75
C LEU A 271 -15.92 -12.38 1.57
N MET A 272 -16.53 -13.41 2.12
CA MET A 272 -15.85 -14.46 2.88
C MET A 272 -15.98 -15.78 2.12
N GLN A 273 -14.87 -16.48 1.92
CA GLN A 273 -14.86 -17.81 1.30
C GLN A 273 -14.18 -18.83 2.22
N PHE A 274 -14.81 -20.00 2.32
CA PHE A 274 -14.31 -21.18 3.02
C PHE A 274 -14.00 -22.24 1.97
N ASN A 275 -12.78 -22.78 1.97
CA ASN A 275 -12.37 -23.81 1.02
C ASN A 275 -11.21 -24.65 1.58
N GLY A 276 -11.51 -25.91 1.96
CA GLY A 276 -10.50 -26.92 2.27
C GLY A 276 -9.57 -26.54 3.42
N GLY A 277 -10.13 -25.99 4.51
CA GLY A 277 -9.38 -25.51 5.68
C GLY A 277 -8.83 -24.08 5.58
N TYR A 278 -9.14 -23.38 4.48
CA TYR A 278 -8.72 -21.99 4.29
C TYR A 278 -9.91 -21.06 4.31
N ILE A 279 -9.71 -19.90 4.93
CA ILE A 279 -10.67 -18.79 4.93
C ILE A 279 -10.02 -17.63 4.21
N THR A 280 -10.65 -17.14 3.14
CA THR A 280 -10.22 -15.91 2.44
C THR A 280 -11.30 -14.85 2.59
N ILE A 281 -10.95 -13.73 3.21
CA ILE A 281 -11.79 -12.53 3.27
C ILE A 281 -11.28 -11.52 2.25
N VAL A 282 -12.17 -11.09 1.36
CA VAL A 282 -11.91 -10.05 0.36
C VAL A 282 -12.64 -8.78 0.74
N PHE A 283 -11.89 -7.72 1.00
CA PHE A 283 -12.44 -6.41 1.32
C PHE A 283 -12.72 -5.59 0.07
N SER A 284 -13.39 -4.45 0.24
CA SER A 284 -13.70 -3.56 -0.88
C SER A 284 -12.44 -3.07 -1.58
N ASN A 285 -12.42 -3.26 -2.89
CA ASN A 285 -11.36 -2.75 -3.74
C ASN A 285 -11.53 -1.24 -3.99
N TYR A 286 -10.46 -0.62 -4.50
CA TYR A 286 -10.44 0.79 -4.86
C TYR A 286 -9.39 1.05 -5.95
N ASN A 287 -9.60 2.13 -6.70
CA ASN A 287 -8.69 2.51 -7.78
C ASN A 287 -7.48 3.27 -7.22
N VAL A 288 -6.33 3.03 -7.84
CA VAL A 288 -5.06 3.68 -7.52
C VAL A 288 -4.40 4.17 -8.81
N ASN A 289 -3.43 5.07 -8.70
CA ASN A 289 -2.85 5.72 -9.89
C ASN A 289 -1.82 4.85 -10.61
N SER A 290 -1.16 3.93 -9.89
CA SER A 290 -0.11 3.06 -10.43
C SER A 290 0.25 1.94 -9.45
N PHE A 291 1.07 0.97 -9.89
CA PHE A 291 1.70 -0.01 -8.99
C PHE A 291 2.57 0.58 -7.87
N ASN A 292 3.01 1.84 -8.00
CA ASN A 292 3.84 2.51 -7.00
C ASN A 292 3.03 3.48 -6.14
N ASP A 293 1.71 3.52 -6.32
CA ASP A 293 0.83 4.30 -5.48
C ASP A 293 0.75 3.66 -4.09
N ILE A 294 1.12 4.41 -3.06
CA ILE A 294 1.17 3.96 -1.66
C ILE A 294 -0.21 3.99 -0.97
N THR A 295 -1.22 4.60 -1.59
CA THR A 295 -2.54 4.78 -0.95
C THR A 295 -3.20 3.45 -0.64
N GLY A 296 -3.43 3.18 0.65
CA GLY A 296 -4.09 1.96 1.15
C GLY A 296 -3.27 0.67 1.02
N CYS A 297 -2.01 0.78 0.62
CA CYS A 297 -1.03 -0.30 0.70
C CYS A 297 -0.48 -0.37 2.14
N LEU A 298 -0.20 -1.58 2.64
CA LEU A 298 0.63 -1.73 3.84
C LEU A 298 2.02 -1.12 3.59
N LEU A 299 2.64 -0.54 4.62
CA LEU A 299 3.97 0.08 4.53
C LEU A 299 4.05 1.23 3.52
N GLY A 300 2.99 2.06 3.45
CA GLY A 300 2.95 3.29 2.64
C GLY A 300 3.84 4.42 3.15
N PHE A 301 5.12 4.14 3.47
CA PHE A 301 6.03 5.13 4.03
C PHE A 301 6.33 6.27 3.06
N SER A 302 6.29 7.49 3.58
CA SER A 302 6.61 8.71 2.87
C SER A 302 7.57 9.53 3.71
N PHE A 303 8.88 9.33 3.50
CA PHE A 303 9.92 10.12 4.16
C PHE A 303 9.99 11.49 3.50
N VAL A 304 9.15 12.41 3.97
CA VAL A 304 9.14 13.82 3.60
C VAL A 304 9.36 14.61 4.87
N GLY A 305 10.39 15.47 4.88
CA GLY A 305 10.70 16.27 6.06
C GLY A 305 12.03 15.93 6.73
N THR A 306 12.11 16.25 8.00
CA THR A 306 13.23 15.95 8.89
C THR A 306 13.35 14.46 9.19
N TYR A 307 14.46 14.10 9.82
CA TYR A 307 14.71 12.76 10.31
C TYR A 307 13.63 12.27 11.28
N GLN A 308 13.25 13.11 12.25
CA GLN A 308 12.20 12.78 13.21
C GLN A 308 10.84 12.59 12.52
N GLU A 309 10.50 13.43 11.54
CA GLU A 309 9.26 13.28 10.77
C GLU A 309 9.22 11.95 10.00
N ALA A 310 10.37 11.43 9.55
CA ALA A 310 10.45 10.11 8.93
C ALA A 310 10.20 8.98 9.94
N ILE A 311 10.79 9.05 11.15
CA ILE A 311 10.55 8.08 12.23
C ILE A 311 9.07 8.08 12.63
N THR A 312 8.51 9.26 12.89
CA THR A 312 7.08 9.40 13.22
C THR A 312 6.19 8.87 12.09
N ASN A 313 6.58 9.06 10.83
CA ASN A 313 5.86 8.47 9.70
C ASN A 313 5.89 6.94 9.72
N VAL A 314 7.03 6.31 10.02
CA VAL A 314 7.12 4.85 10.14
C VAL A 314 6.16 4.35 11.22
N ILE A 315 6.25 4.91 12.43
CA ILE A 315 5.41 4.51 13.57
C ILE A 315 3.93 4.65 13.23
N ASN A 316 3.51 5.81 12.70
CA ASN A 316 2.12 6.06 12.36
C ASN A 316 1.57 5.12 11.29
N VAL A 317 2.39 4.77 10.29
CA VAL A 317 1.99 3.81 9.25
C VAL A 317 1.81 2.42 9.84
N ILE A 318 2.74 1.96 10.69
CA ILE A 318 2.63 0.65 11.35
C ILE A 318 1.37 0.58 12.23
N CYS A 319 1.14 1.58 13.07
CA CYS A 319 -0.05 1.63 13.93
C CYS A 319 -1.33 1.59 13.09
N LYS A 320 -1.41 2.39 12.02
CA LYS A 320 -2.57 2.41 11.13
C LYS A 320 -2.80 1.09 10.41
N ASP A 321 -1.74 0.46 9.94
CA ASP A 321 -1.79 -0.85 9.29
C ASP A 321 -2.33 -1.92 10.27
N LEU A 322 -1.86 -1.89 11.51
CA LEU A 322 -2.32 -2.80 12.56
C LEU A 322 -3.75 -2.53 13.03
N GLU A 323 -4.15 -1.26 13.16
CA GLU A 323 -5.56 -0.92 13.43
C GLU A 323 -6.49 -1.48 12.33
N TRP A 324 -6.05 -1.41 11.07
CA TRP A 324 -6.80 -1.98 9.96
C TRP A 324 -6.82 -3.51 10.01
N LEU A 325 -5.70 -4.14 10.33
CA LEU A 325 -5.62 -5.58 10.53
C LEU A 325 -6.55 -6.05 11.66
N LEU A 326 -6.54 -5.40 12.83
CA LEU A 326 -7.38 -5.77 13.96
C LEU A 326 -8.87 -5.66 13.63
N ARG A 327 -9.29 -4.59 12.94
CA ARG A 327 -10.67 -4.47 12.43
C ARG A 327 -11.01 -5.57 11.43
N SER A 328 -10.04 -5.98 10.60
CA SER A 328 -10.23 -7.06 9.64
C SER A 328 -10.36 -8.41 10.33
N LEU A 329 -9.62 -8.64 11.41
CA LEU A 329 -9.65 -9.86 12.22
C LEU A 329 -10.99 -10.07 12.94
N GLN A 330 -11.73 -9.00 13.30
CA GLN A 330 -13.04 -9.11 13.94
C GLN A 330 -14.02 -10.01 13.14
N TRP A 331 -13.94 -9.96 11.80
CA TRP A 331 -14.75 -10.82 10.92
C TRP A 331 -14.46 -12.31 11.09
N ILE A 332 -13.24 -12.66 11.49
CA ILE A 332 -12.80 -14.04 11.71
C ILE A 332 -13.08 -14.47 13.14
N GLU A 333 -12.85 -13.57 14.09
CA GLU A 333 -13.14 -13.81 15.50
C GLU A 333 -14.63 -14.06 15.75
N ALA A 334 -15.50 -13.57 14.88
CA ALA A 334 -16.93 -13.88 14.90
C ALA A 334 -17.25 -15.39 14.86
N TYR A 335 -16.37 -16.20 14.24
CA TYR A 335 -16.56 -17.64 14.03
C TYR A 335 -16.04 -18.53 15.18
N ASP A 336 -15.38 -17.95 16.19
CA ASP A 336 -14.91 -18.66 17.40
C ASP A 336 -14.15 -19.97 17.11
N PHE A 337 -13.28 -19.96 16.09
CA PHE A 337 -12.41 -21.11 15.80
C PHE A 337 -11.56 -21.44 17.02
N LYS A 338 -11.47 -22.73 17.38
CA LYS A 338 -10.62 -23.19 18.49
C LYS A 338 -9.19 -22.72 18.23
N GLN A 339 -8.68 -21.85 19.11
CA GLN A 339 -7.33 -21.31 19.05
C GLN A 339 -6.36 -22.17 19.85
#